data_AF-A0AAD6W0H3-F1
#
_entry.id   AF-A0AAD6W0H3-F1
#
_cell.length_a   1.000
_cell.length_b   1.000
_cell.length_c   1.000
_cell.angle_alpha   90.00
_cell.angle_beta   90.00
_cell.angle_gamma   90.00
#
_symmetry.space_group_name_H-M   'P 1'
#
loop_
_entity.id
_entity.type
_entity.pdbx_description
1 polymer ?
#
loop_
_entity_poly.entity_id
_entity_poly.type
_entity_poly.pdbx_seq_one_letter_code
_entity_poly.pdbx_strand_id
1 'polypeptide(L)'
;MMMTAVACRDADLRFAGVHDSFWTHARDADLMNRILREKFVELYNMPILENLLEDFQTSYPTLKFPSLPERGNFDLQEVLRSPYFFN
;
A
#
# COMPACT_ATOMS: atom_id res chain seq x y z
N MET A 1 3.40 0.22 4.77
CA MET A 1 3.98 0.79 6.01
C MET A 1 4.59 2.17 5.77
N MET A 2 5.67 2.31 5.00
CA MET A 2 6.39 3.60 4.90
C MET A 2 5.55 4.76 4.36
N MET A 3 4.74 4.55 3.31
CA MET A 3 3.83 5.59 2.80
C MET A 3 2.85 6.09 3.86
N THR A 4 2.30 5.17 4.67
CA THR A 4 1.43 5.50 5.81
C THR A 4 2.18 6.29 6.88
N ALA A 5 3.41 5.89 7.23
CA ALA A 5 4.23 6.58 8.22
C ALA A 5 4.55 8.03 7.82
N VAL A 6 4.92 8.25 6.55
CA VAL A 6 5.17 9.58 6.00
C VAL A 6 3.90 10.43 6.03
N ALA A 7 2.77 9.89 5.59
CA ALA A 7 1.50 10.61 5.60
C ALA A 7 0.99 10.92 7.01
N CYS A 8 1.21 10.01 7.97
CA CYS A 8 0.91 10.26 9.39
C CYS A 8 1.77 11.42 9.92
N ARG A 9 3.08 11.44 9.63
CA ARG A 9 3.96 12.56 10.00
C ARG A 9 3.47 13.88 9.41
N ASP A 10 3.11 13.89 8.13
CA ASP A 10 2.66 15.10 7.44
C ASP A 10 1.30 15.60 7.97
N ALA A 11 0.52 14.71 8.59
CA ALA A 11 -0.72 15.02 9.31
C ALA A 11 -0.53 15.26 10.82
N ASP A 12 0.71 15.37 11.31
CA ASP A 12 1.09 15.56 12.73
C ASP A 12 0.70 14.41 13.67
N LEU A 13 0.64 13.18 13.16
CA LEU A 13 0.43 11.97 13.96
C LEU A 13 1.76 11.35 14.40
N ARG A 14 1.78 10.81 15.62
CA ARG A 14 2.82 9.87 16.05
C ARG A 14 2.52 8.51 15.45
N PHE A 15 3.50 7.91 14.80
CA PHE A 15 3.38 6.59 14.16
C PHE A 15 4.52 5.69 14.62
N ALA A 16 4.19 4.46 14.97
CA ALA A 16 5.13 3.35 15.10
C ALA A 16 4.60 2.15 14.33
N GLY A 17 5.49 1.36 13.73
CA GLY A 17 5.12 0.18 12.97
C GLY A 17 6.00 -1.00 13.33
N VAL A 18 5.38 -2.14 13.62
CA VAL A 18 6.03 -3.45 13.70
C VAL A 18 5.49 -4.28 12.55
N HIS A 19 6.17 -4.24 11.41
CA HIS A 19 5.76 -4.87 10.15
C HIS A 19 4.37 -4.43 9.66
N ASP A 20 3.33 -5.17 10.02
CA ASP A 20 1.92 -4.97 9.68
C ASP A 20 1.07 -4.52 10.88
N SER A 21 1.69 -4.25 12.02
CA SER A 21 1.03 -3.71 13.20
C SER A 21 1.37 -2.24 13.37
N PHE A 22 0.38 -1.35 13.25
CA PHE A 22 0.58 0.11 13.28
C PHE A 22 0.00 0.73 14.54
N TRP A 23 0.79 1.56 15.20
CA TRP A 23 0.46 2.18 16.50
C TRP A 23 0.50 3.70 16.39
N THR A 24 -0.44 4.34 17.09
CA THR A 24 -0.50 5.79 17.28
C THR A 24 -1.11 6.10 18.66
N HIS A 25 -1.24 7.37 19.03
CA HIS A 25 -1.99 7.74 20.24
C HIS A 25 -3.49 7.47 20.04
N ALA A 26 -4.18 7.05 21.11
CA ALA A 26 -5.57 6.59 21.03
C ALA A 26 -6.53 7.58 20.35
N ARG A 27 -6.33 8.88 20.56
CA ARG A 27 -7.15 9.93 19.92
C ARG A 27 -7.03 9.96 18.40
N ASP A 28 -5.91 9.51 17.86
CA ASP A 28 -5.57 9.66 16.44
C ASP A 28 -5.78 8.36 15.65
N ALA A 29 -6.23 7.29 16.32
CA ALA A 29 -6.41 5.95 15.72
C ALA A 29 -7.33 5.94 14.50
N ASP A 30 -8.46 6.65 14.57
CA ASP A 30 -9.42 6.73 13.45
C ASP A 30 -8.81 7.42 12.22
N LEU A 31 -8.05 8.50 12.45
CA LEU A 31 -7.38 9.23 11.40
C LEU A 31 -6.23 8.40 10.80
N MET A 32 -5.44 7.71 11.62
CA MET A 32 -4.41 6.79 11.15
C MET A 32 -5.02 5.69 10.28
N ASN A 33 -6.14 5.09 10.69
CA ASN A 33 -6.82 4.03 9.94
C ASN A 33 -7.33 4.53 8.59
N ARG A 34 -7.83 5.77 8.53
CA ARG A 34 -8.20 6.42 7.27
C ARG A 34 -6.98 6.59 6.35
N ILE A 35 -5.91 7.21 6.85
CA ILE A 35 -4.67 7.44 6.08
C ILE A 35 -4.09 6.10 5.57
N LEU A 36 -4.13 5.07 6.41
CA LEU A 36 -3.65 3.72 6.07
C LEU A 36 -4.39 3.17 4.85
N ARG A 37 -5.73 3.17 4.87
CA ARG A 37 -6.55 2.69 3.75
C ARG A 37 -6.30 3.52 2.49
N GLU A 38 -6.21 4.85 2.62
CA GLU A 38 -5.89 5.74 1.49
C GLU A 38 -4.53 5.39 0.87
N LYS A 39 -3.48 5.20 1.68
CA LYS A 39 -2.14 4.85 1.19
C LYS A 39 -2.04 3.44 0.64
N PHE A 40 -2.83 2.50 1.15
CA PHE A 40 -2.93 1.17 0.58
C PHE A 40 -3.54 1.21 -0.83
N VAL A 41 -4.66 1.92 -0.99
CA VAL A 41 -5.31 2.10 -2.29
C VAL A 41 -4.38 2.81 -3.26
N GLU A 42 -3.72 3.88 -2.82
CA GLU A 42 -2.73 4.60 -3.64
C GLU A 42 -1.61 3.69 -4.15
N LEU A 43 -1.01 2.88 -3.26
CA LEU A 43 0.06 1.95 -3.62
C LEU A 43 -0.40 0.92 -4.66
N TYR A 44 -1.51 0.25 -4.40
CA TYR A 44 -1.97 -0.85 -5.26
C TYR A 44 -2.71 -0.40 -6.52
N ASN A 45 -2.99 0.90 -6.64
CA ASN A 45 -3.43 1.50 -7.90
C ASN A 45 -2.25 1.75 -8.87
N MET A 46 -1.00 1.57 -8.42
CA MET A 46 0.17 1.62 -9.29
C MET A 46 0.31 0.30 -10.08
N PRO A 47 0.91 0.33 -11.28
CA PRO A 47 1.18 -0.88 -12.08
C PRO A 47 2.43 -1.62 -11.55
N ILE A 48 2.36 -2.11 -10.31
CA ILE A 48 3.53 -2.65 -9.58
C ILE A 48 4.19 -3.83 -10.33
N LEU A 49 3.40 -4.76 -10.86
CA LEU A 49 3.94 -5.95 -11.52
C LEU A 49 4.48 -5.63 -12.91
N GLU A 50 3.86 -4.69 -13.61
CA GLU A 50 4.32 -4.16 -14.89
C GLU A 50 5.68 -3.47 -14.73
N ASN A 51 5.81 -2.58 -13.73
CA ASN A 51 7.07 -1.92 -13.42
C ASN A 51 8.16 -2.93 -13.06
N LEU A 52 7.84 -3.94 -12.24
CA LEU A 52 8.79 -4.99 -11.87
C LEU A 52 9.25 -5.81 -13.08
N LEU A 53 8.32 -6.16 -13.98
CA LEU A 53 8.65 -6.89 -15.20
C LEU A 53 9.57 -6.06 -16.10
N GLU A 54 9.29 -4.77 -16.25
CA GLU A 54 10.13 -3.84 -17.00
C GLU A 54 11.54 -3.73 -16.40
N ASP A 55 11.65 -3.59 -15.08
CA ASP A 55 12.93 -3.53 -14.36
C ASP A 55 13.75 -4.81 -14.57
N PHE A 56 13.10 -5.97 -14.55
CA PHE A 56 13.75 -7.26 -14.76
C PHE A 56 14.21 -7.46 -16.20
N GLN A 57 13.37 -7.09 -17.17
CA GLN A 57 13.74 -7.14 -18.59
C GLN A 57 14.90 -6.19 -18.91
N THR A 58 14.91 -5.01 -18.29
CA THR A 58 15.99 -4.02 -18.42
C THR A 58 17.29 -4.52 -17.79
N SER A 59 17.21 -5.08 -16.59
CA SER A 59 18.39 -5.56 -15.84
C SER A 59 18.98 -6.85 -16.42
N TYR A 60 18.14 -7.69 -17.04
CA TYR A 60 18.51 -9.03 -17.52
C TYR A 60 18.02 -9.28 -18.97
N PRO A 61 18.54 -8.56 -19.98
CA PRO A 61 18.00 -8.54 -21.34
C PRO A 61 18.11 -9.87 -22.09
N THR A 62 18.95 -10.80 -21.62
CA THR A 62 19.12 -12.13 -22.22
C THR A 62 18.16 -13.17 -21.65
N LEU A 63 17.51 -12.88 -20.52
CA LEU A 63 16.55 -13.77 -19.88
C LEU A 63 15.13 -13.50 -20.40
N LYS A 64 14.32 -14.55 -20.44
CA LYS A 64 12.90 -14.45 -20.76
C LYS A 64 12.09 -14.59 -19.47
N PHE A 65 11.22 -13.62 -19.23
CA PHE A 65 10.30 -13.62 -18.10
C PHE A 65 8.89 -14.02 -18.57
N PRO A 66 8.09 -14.71 -17.73
CA PRO A 66 6.72 -15.04 -18.07
C PRO A 66 5.85 -13.78 -18.21
N SER A 67 4.72 -13.91 -18.89
CA SER A 67 3.70 -12.86 -18.91
C SER A 67 3.09 -12.64 -17.53
N LEU A 68 2.60 -11.43 -17.28
CA LEU A 68 1.91 -11.11 -16.04
C LEU A 68 0.60 -11.91 -15.91
N PRO A 69 0.19 -12.25 -14.68
CA PRO A 69 -1.14 -12.78 -14.44
C PRO A 69 -2.22 -11.74 -14.77
N GLU A 70 -3.41 -12.21 -15.14
CA GLU A 70 -4.56 -11.33 -15.36
C GLU A 70 -5.00 -10.68 -14.04
N ARG A 71 -5.44 -9.41 -14.11
CA ARG A 71 -6.03 -8.72 -12.97
C ARG A 71 -7.44 -9.24 -12.71
N GLY A 72 -7.77 -9.44 -11.45
CA GLY A 72 -9.13 -9.75 -11.04
C GLY A 72 -10.08 -8.55 -11.20
N ASN A 73 -11.33 -8.73 -10.78
CA ASN A 73 -12.42 -7.75 -10.89
C ASN A 73 -12.76 -7.04 -9.57
N PHE A 74 -11.94 -7.20 -8.52
CA PHE A 74 -12.15 -6.54 -7.24
C PHE A 74 -11.98 -5.02 -7.38
N ASP A 75 -12.95 -4.25 -6.90
CA ASP A 75 -12.84 -2.79 -6.82
C ASP A 75 -11.99 -2.39 -5.59
N LEU A 76 -10.76 -1.95 -5.85
CA LEU A 76 -9.83 -1.55 -4.81
C LEU A 76 -10.37 -0.40 -3.93
N GLN A 77 -11.32 0.40 -4.42
CA GLN A 77 -11.94 1.48 -3.65
C GLN A 77 -12.78 0.95 -2.46
N GLU A 78 -13.15 -0.33 -2.45
CA GLU A 78 -13.84 -0.95 -1.31
C GLU A 78 -13.00 -0.94 -0.03
N VAL A 79 -11.67 -0.93 -0.15
CA VAL A 79 -10.76 -0.88 1.01
C VAL A 79 -10.98 0.37 1.87
N LEU A 80 -11.32 1.51 1.26
CA LEU A 80 -11.57 2.77 1.97
C LEU A 80 -12.68 2.66 3.01
N ARG A 81 -13.64 1.77 2.78
CA ARG A 81 -14.84 1.57 3.61
C ARG A 81 -14.77 0.30 4.46
N SER A 82 -13.68 -0.46 4.41
CA SER A 82 -13.55 -1.72 5.15
C SER A 82 -13.16 -1.48 6.61
N PRO A 83 -14.09 -1.68 7.58
CA PRO A 83 -13.82 -1.39 8.98
C PRO A 83 -12.77 -2.33 9.58
N TYR A 84 -12.67 -3.57 9.07
CA TYR A 84 -11.76 -4.61 9.56
C TYR A 84 -10.50 -4.76 8.69
N PHE A 85 -10.23 -3.82 7.79
CA PHE A 85 -8.98 -3.83 7.03
C PHE A 85 -7.76 -3.68 7.95
N PHE A 86 -7.89 -2.79 8.93
CA PHE A 86 -6.99 -2.60 10.06
C PHE A 86 -7.87 -2.17 11.25
N ASN A 87 -7.74 -2.86 12.37
CA ASN A 87 -8.58 -2.71 13.56
C ASN A 87 -7.77 -2.74 14.86
#